data_AF-A0A0B5IIC2-F1
#
_entry.id   AF-A0A0B5IIC2-F1
#
_cell.length_a   1.000
_cell.length_b   1.000
_cell.length_c   1.000
_cell.angle_alpha   90.00
_cell.angle_beta   90.00
_cell.angle_gamma   90.00
#
_symmetry.space_group_name_H-M   'P 1'
#
loop_
_entity.id
_entity.type
_entity.pdbx_description
1 polymer ?
#
loop_
_entity_poly.entity_id
_entity_poly.type
_entity_poly.pdbx_seq_one_letter_code
_entity_poly.pdbx_strand_id
1 'polypeptide(L)'
;MARLAAACLLAAGLVGTTQAAAGTPTSGEGPAVVPVQTTGPADRRFNLVFMGDGYTAAEMPAFRADLERHLNTLWSIEPFASYRSYINVWAVEVPSAESGVDCDPGLTAPARDTALDMGFWGGCNPAGVQRLLTVDSRKAAALADLVPGTSRPNRQIVALAHSSTYGGAGGSYATASGGNALSSLITPHEIGHSLGGLQDEYDYYARGVPGEAYEGPEPSSVHHTLLTERQMREQQAKWWRWLGETSESGGVIGRHEGGMYSTKGVWRPSRHSLMKTLGYAFDQVEREVMVRAISAKVNLVQDHTPDTAPIGADRSVWVDTLHPVGGALSVTWKLDGRTLDTEGARTVDLRRLRVSPGTHTLTATVTDPTPFVRDPAVRASAALTRTVSWTVDPSLTTVRSPEAPGFTGHTPTGSPVGARSVVHADTTHAVDGTPAVRWRLDGRPVTTYGRNDRDLDLRTLEIPPGSHTLTARLAGTDEELSWTVDARPATVAYELSEPLRTVRRPGRPVEYVYDGAFTMRLTARDDQEGAVVSQFRVDGDGWYTYYGWPTDAGAPFRFSPSGTVIDDLVYGKLGRSRAVPWDDATPDYGTHTVEYRAIDAAGNVGRARSFLVTLVEP
;
A
#
# COMPACT_ATOMS: atom_id res chain seq x y z
N MET A 1 -24.56 -65.40 2.59
CA MET A 1 -24.80 -64.29 1.65
C MET A 1 -25.22 -63.06 2.43
N ALA A 2 -24.65 -61.89 2.09
CA ALA A 2 -25.02 -60.50 2.45
C ALA A 2 -25.14 -60.15 3.96
N ARG A 3 -24.10 -59.62 4.62
CA ARG A 3 -23.58 -58.22 4.67
C ARG A 3 -24.45 -57.22 5.45
N LEU A 4 -24.05 -56.99 6.71
CA LEU A 4 -24.35 -55.81 7.52
C LEU A 4 -23.65 -54.57 6.93
N ALA A 5 -24.36 -53.44 6.88
CA ALA A 5 -23.82 -52.12 6.63
C ALA A 5 -23.59 -51.40 7.97
N ALA A 6 -22.36 -50.96 8.23
CA ALA A 6 -22.02 -50.05 9.32
C ALA A 6 -21.13 -48.94 8.75
N ALA A 7 -21.43 -47.73 9.20
CA ALA A 7 -20.89 -46.46 8.72
C ALA A 7 -19.39 -46.28 9.01
N CYS A 8 -18.69 -45.60 8.10
CA CYS A 8 -17.41 -44.94 8.37
C CYS A 8 -17.50 -43.49 7.91
N LEU A 9 -17.39 -42.57 8.88
CA LEU A 9 -17.06 -41.16 8.67
C LEU A 9 -15.63 -41.05 8.13
N LEU A 10 -15.45 -40.27 7.07
CA LEU A 10 -14.15 -39.75 6.64
C LEU A 10 -14.28 -38.24 6.48
N ALA A 11 -13.67 -37.51 7.41
CA ALA A 11 -13.38 -36.10 7.28
C ALA A 11 -12.07 -35.97 6.51
N ALA A 12 -12.10 -35.36 5.33
CA ALA A 12 -10.93 -34.96 4.57
C ALA A 12 -10.99 -33.44 4.37
N GLY A 13 -10.07 -32.72 5.03
CA GLY A 13 -9.83 -31.31 4.77
C GLY A 13 -9.03 -31.16 3.48
N LEU A 14 -9.61 -30.46 2.51
CA LEU A 14 -8.95 -30.00 1.29
C LEU A 14 -8.90 -28.48 1.35
N VAL A 15 -7.70 -27.94 1.58
CA VAL A 15 -7.38 -26.54 1.33
C VAL A 15 -7.13 -26.42 -0.17
N GLY A 16 -8.18 -26.03 -0.91
CA GLY A 16 -8.09 -25.70 -2.32
C GLY A 16 -8.23 -24.20 -2.50
N THR A 17 -7.19 -23.55 -3.01
CA THR A 17 -7.22 -22.16 -3.47
C THR A 17 -7.91 -22.10 -4.83
N THR A 18 -9.23 -21.93 -4.84
CA THR A 18 -9.95 -21.53 -6.04
C THR A 18 -9.81 -20.03 -6.23
N GLN A 19 -9.27 -19.61 -7.37
CA GLN A 19 -9.57 -18.29 -7.91
C GLN A 19 -11.08 -18.27 -8.18
N ALA A 20 -11.83 -17.57 -7.34
CA ALA A 20 -13.24 -17.38 -7.57
C ALA A 20 -13.37 -16.49 -8.81
N ALA A 21 -13.69 -17.10 -9.96
CA ALA A 21 -14.46 -16.41 -10.98
C ALA A 21 -15.61 -15.69 -10.25
N ALA A 22 -15.79 -14.39 -10.52
CA ALA A 22 -16.79 -13.54 -9.88
C ALA A 22 -18.11 -14.32 -9.70
N GLY A 23 -18.30 -14.86 -8.49
CA GLY A 23 -19.50 -15.60 -8.17
C GLY A 23 -20.62 -14.59 -8.22
N THR A 24 -21.60 -14.82 -9.10
CA THR A 24 -22.84 -14.05 -9.06
C THR A 24 -23.36 -14.13 -7.63
N PRO A 25 -23.59 -12.99 -6.95
CA PRO A 25 -24.08 -13.03 -5.58
C PRO A 25 -25.38 -13.83 -5.58
N THR A 26 -25.45 -14.81 -4.67
CA THR A 26 -26.71 -15.41 -4.27
C THR A 26 -27.68 -14.27 -4.01
N SER A 27 -28.82 -14.29 -4.69
CA SER A 27 -29.92 -13.33 -4.53
C SER A 27 -30.49 -13.40 -3.12
N GLY A 28 -29.81 -12.77 -2.16
CA GLY A 28 -30.25 -12.56 -0.79
C GLY A 28 -30.19 -11.08 -0.48
N GLU A 29 -31.23 -10.54 0.15
CA GLU A 29 -31.34 -9.13 0.58
C GLU A 29 -30.38 -8.76 1.73
N GLY A 30 -29.40 -9.60 2.06
CA GLY A 30 -28.48 -9.43 3.20
C GLY A 30 -27.05 -9.11 2.78
N PRO A 31 -26.20 -8.68 3.72
CA PRO A 31 -24.80 -8.35 3.44
C PRO A 31 -24.01 -9.57 2.97
N ALA A 32 -23.19 -9.40 1.94
CA ALA A 32 -22.30 -10.42 1.41
C ALA A 32 -20.84 -10.07 1.67
N VAL A 33 -20.07 -11.01 2.23
CA VAL A 33 -18.61 -10.87 2.42
C VAL A 33 -17.90 -11.47 1.21
N VAL A 34 -17.17 -10.64 0.46
CA VAL A 34 -16.47 -11.02 -0.75
C VAL A 34 -14.96 -10.82 -0.55
N PRO A 35 -14.13 -11.88 -0.66
CA PRO A 35 -12.69 -11.72 -0.71
C PRO A 35 -12.28 -11.01 -2.01
N VAL A 36 -11.55 -9.91 -1.89
CA VAL A 36 -11.04 -9.14 -3.04
C VAL A 36 -9.56 -9.46 -3.27
N GLN A 37 -8.80 -9.59 -2.19
CA GLN A 37 -7.40 -10.03 -2.21
C GLN A 37 -7.12 -10.83 -0.95
N THR A 38 -6.55 -12.02 -1.09
CA THR A 38 -6.10 -12.85 0.04
C THR A 38 -4.64 -13.25 -0.15
N THR A 39 -3.79 -12.87 0.78
CA THR A 39 -2.34 -13.14 0.79
C THR A 39 -1.93 -14.10 1.93
N GLY A 40 -2.91 -14.59 2.69
CA GLY A 40 -2.75 -15.57 3.76
C GLY A 40 -3.99 -15.60 4.68
N PRO A 41 -3.98 -16.46 5.72
CA PRO A 41 -5.05 -16.51 6.72
C PRO A 41 -5.34 -15.14 7.33
N ALA A 42 -6.61 -14.79 7.47
CA ALA A 42 -7.03 -13.45 7.92
C ALA A 42 -6.52 -13.09 9.32
N ASP A 43 -6.38 -14.05 10.22
CA ASP A 43 -5.84 -13.87 11.57
C ASP A 43 -4.32 -13.61 11.59
N ARG A 44 -3.62 -13.94 10.51
CA ARG A 44 -2.17 -13.73 10.31
C ARG A 44 -1.85 -12.57 9.36
N ARG A 45 -2.84 -11.79 8.93
CA ARG A 45 -2.70 -10.65 8.00
C ARG A 45 -3.31 -9.37 8.57
N PHE A 46 -2.88 -8.24 7.99
CA PHE A 46 -3.64 -7.00 8.11
C PHE A 46 -4.83 -7.06 7.15
N ASN A 47 -6.03 -6.71 7.61
CA ASN A 47 -7.24 -6.80 6.81
C ASN A 47 -7.81 -5.41 6.55
N LEU A 48 -7.88 -5.00 5.29
CA LEU A 48 -8.68 -3.86 4.87
C LEU A 48 -10.10 -4.36 4.58
N VAL A 49 -11.08 -3.81 5.29
CA VAL A 49 -12.50 -4.16 5.10
C VAL A 49 -13.19 -2.95 4.50
N PHE A 50 -13.51 -3.05 3.21
CA PHE A 50 -14.25 -2.05 2.46
C PHE A 50 -15.75 -2.34 2.52
N MET A 51 -16.56 -1.29 2.61
CA MET A 51 -18.02 -1.37 2.55
C MET A 51 -18.56 -0.15 1.81
N GLY A 52 -19.65 -0.34 1.08
CA GLY A 52 -20.33 0.74 0.36
C GLY A 52 -21.55 1.23 1.14
N ASP A 53 -21.84 2.52 1.08
CA ASP A 53 -23.10 3.11 1.51
C ASP A 53 -23.76 3.92 0.40
N GLY A 54 -25.08 3.90 0.33
CA GLY A 54 -25.83 4.59 -0.72
C GLY A 54 -25.76 3.92 -2.10
N TYR A 55 -25.19 2.71 -2.19
CA TYR A 55 -25.28 1.87 -3.38
C TYR A 55 -26.45 0.92 -3.22
N THR A 56 -27.45 1.02 -4.08
CA THR A 56 -28.55 0.05 -4.14
C THR A 56 -28.07 -1.30 -4.69
N ALA A 57 -28.91 -2.33 -4.63
CA ALA A 57 -28.59 -3.65 -5.18
C ALA A 57 -28.21 -3.60 -6.68
N ALA A 58 -28.84 -2.70 -7.44
CA ALA A 58 -28.53 -2.47 -8.85
C ALA A 58 -27.20 -1.74 -9.09
N GLU A 59 -26.69 -1.02 -8.07
CA GLU A 59 -25.47 -0.21 -8.12
C GLU A 59 -24.26 -0.92 -7.49
N MET A 60 -24.40 -2.17 -7.03
CA MET A 60 -23.26 -2.98 -6.57
C MET A 60 -22.11 -3.09 -7.59
N PRO A 61 -22.36 -3.18 -8.92
CA PRO A 61 -21.28 -3.10 -9.91
C PRO A 61 -20.51 -1.77 -9.85
N ALA A 62 -21.17 -0.65 -9.55
CA ALA A 62 -20.51 0.64 -9.35
C ALA A 62 -19.66 0.64 -8.09
N PHE A 63 -20.17 0.12 -6.96
CA PHE A 63 -19.35 -0.04 -5.74
C PHE A 63 -18.07 -0.84 -5.99
N ARG A 64 -18.16 -1.97 -6.71
CA ARG A 64 -16.98 -2.79 -7.06
C ARG A 64 -15.99 -2.02 -7.93
N ALA A 65 -16.47 -1.25 -8.91
CA ALA A 65 -15.63 -0.41 -9.75
C ALA A 65 -14.95 0.70 -8.94
N ASP A 66 -15.64 1.30 -7.98
CA ASP A 66 -15.11 2.34 -7.09
C ASP A 66 -14.03 1.75 -6.17
N LEU A 67 -14.33 0.60 -5.55
CA LEU A 67 -13.38 -0.17 -4.76
C LEU A 67 -12.11 -0.51 -5.55
N GLU A 68 -12.24 -1.02 -6.77
CA GLU A 68 -11.11 -1.35 -7.62
C GLU A 68 -10.24 -0.11 -7.91
N ARG A 69 -10.83 1.04 -8.26
CA ARG A 69 -10.09 2.29 -8.47
C ARG A 69 -9.34 2.76 -7.21
N HIS A 70 -9.97 2.64 -6.05
CA HIS A 70 -9.37 3.00 -4.76
C HIS A 70 -8.18 2.09 -4.42
N LEU A 71 -8.33 0.78 -4.60
CA LEU A 71 -7.25 -0.19 -4.36
C LEU A 71 -6.08 0.02 -5.33
N ASN A 72 -6.34 0.24 -6.60
CA ASN A 72 -5.28 0.47 -7.59
C ASN A 72 -4.47 1.74 -7.28
N THR A 73 -5.15 2.80 -6.81
CA THR A 73 -4.45 4.00 -6.34
C THR A 73 -3.63 3.71 -5.08
N LEU A 74 -4.21 3.00 -4.11
CA LEU A 74 -3.52 2.60 -2.87
C LEU A 74 -2.25 1.79 -3.17
N TRP A 75 -2.31 0.80 -4.06
CA TRP A 75 -1.17 -0.05 -4.45
C TRP A 75 -0.11 0.67 -5.26
N SER A 76 -0.38 1.87 -5.77
CA SER A 76 0.61 2.71 -6.44
C SER A 76 1.42 3.61 -5.49
N ILE A 77 1.05 3.65 -4.21
CA ILE A 77 1.62 4.53 -3.19
C ILE A 77 2.42 3.70 -2.19
N GLU A 78 3.64 4.14 -1.88
CA GLU A 78 4.43 3.53 -0.80
C GLU A 78 3.94 4.02 0.57
N PRO A 79 3.91 3.15 1.60
CA PRO A 79 4.44 1.79 1.64
C PRO A 79 3.46 0.68 1.22
N PHE A 80 2.22 1.00 0.85
CA PHE A 80 1.22 -0.01 0.49
C PHE A 80 1.66 -0.88 -0.70
N ALA A 81 2.36 -0.29 -1.67
CA ALA A 81 2.94 -1.01 -2.81
C ALA A 81 3.92 -2.12 -2.35
N SER A 82 4.94 -1.76 -1.57
CA SER A 82 5.96 -2.70 -1.10
C SER A 82 5.43 -3.74 -0.09
N TYR A 83 4.38 -3.40 0.68
CA TYR A 83 3.81 -4.24 1.73
C TYR A 83 2.47 -4.88 1.34
N ARG A 84 2.10 -4.88 0.05
CA ARG A 84 0.82 -5.41 -0.44
C ARG A 84 0.56 -6.86 0.01
N SER A 85 1.60 -7.68 0.12
CA SER A 85 1.51 -9.07 0.59
C SER A 85 1.13 -9.22 2.07
N TYR A 86 1.21 -8.16 2.88
CA TYR A 86 0.81 -8.18 4.29
C TYR A 86 -0.71 -8.02 4.44
N ILE A 87 -1.39 -7.65 3.35
CA ILE A 87 -2.73 -7.10 3.38
C ILE A 87 -3.70 -8.03 2.64
N ASN A 88 -4.73 -8.49 3.38
CA ASN A 88 -5.95 -9.00 2.81
C ASN A 88 -6.93 -7.84 2.57
N VAL A 89 -7.74 -7.94 1.52
CA VAL A 89 -8.83 -7.03 1.22
C VAL A 89 -10.13 -7.79 1.15
N TRP A 90 -11.12 -7.30 1.89
CA TRP A 90 -12.48 -7.81 1.91
C TRP A 90 -13.45 -6.71 1.54
N ALA A 91 -14.42 -7.03 0.70
CA ALA A 91 -15.60 -6.18 0.49
C ALA A 91 -16.76 -6.76 1.30
N VAL A 92 -17.45 -5.92 2.06
CA VAL A 92 -18.76 -6.22 2.64
C VAL A 92 -19.78 -5.47 1.79
N GLU A 93 -20.37 -6.20 0.85
CA GLU A 93 -21.39 -5.67 -0.04
C GLU A 93 -22.72 -5.63 0.70
N VAL A 94 -23.19 -4.42 0.98
CA VAL A 94 -24.45 -4.17 1.67
C VAL A 94 -25.30 -3.21 0.84
N PRO A 95 -26.33 -3.71 0.14
CA PRO A 95 -27.24 -2.85 -0.59
C PRO A 95 -27.95 -1.86 0.33
N SER A 96 -27.92 -0.58 -0.01
CA SER A 96 -28.75 0.46 0.60
C SER A 96 -30.16 0.48 -0.02
N ALA A 97 -31.16 0.94 0.73
CA ALA A 97 -32.52 1.07 0.24
C ALA A 97 -32.65 2.23 -0.77
N GLU A 98 -31.92 3.32 -0.51
CA GLU A 98 -31.83 4.46 -1.40
C GLU A 98 -30.42 4.66 -1.99
N SER A 99 -30.38 5.29 -3.16
CA SER A 99 -29.14 5.70 -3.81
C SER A 99 -28.68 7.07 -3.30
N GLY A 100 -27.38 7.23 -3.07
CA GLY A 100 -26.79 8.44 -2.49
C GLY A 100 -26.71 8.41 -0.96
N VAL A 101 -26.19 9.48 -0.38
CA VAL A 101 -25.98 9.63 1.08
C VAL A 101 -26.57 10.94 1.60
N ASP A 102 -26.59 11.12 2.92
CA ASP A 102 -27.21 12.27 3.57
C ASP A 102 -26.50 13.60 3.25
N CYS A 103 -27.31 14.65 3.10
CA CYS A 103 -26.85 16.04 2.90
C CYS A 103 -25.91 16.23 1.71
N ASP A 104 -26.16 15.48 0.63
CA ASP A 104 -25.43 15.51 -0.63
C ASP A 104 -26.32 16.03 -1.79
N PRO A 105 -25.92 17.08 -2.54
CA PRO A 105 -24.67 17.84 -2.46
C PRO A 105 -24.65 18.94 -1.39
N GLY A 106 -25.70 19.07 -0.57
CA GLY A 106 -25.71 20.04 0.52
C GLY A 106 -26.81 19.81 1.55
N LEU A 107 -26.80 20.61 2.61
CA LEU A 107 -27.66 20.50 3.80
C LEU A 107 -29.18 20.55 3.54
N THR A 108 -29.60 20.98 2.35
CA THR A 108 -31.02 21.05 1.97
C THR A 108 -31.49 19.78 1.24
N ALA A 109 -30.57 18.89 0.87
CA ALA A 109 -30.90 17.60 0.31
C ALA A 109 -31.59 16.72 1.36
N PRO A 110 -32.58 15.90 0.96
CA PRO A 110 -33.22 14.97 1.88
C PRO A 110 -32.22 13.94 2.40
N ALA A 111 -32.41 13.51 3.64
CA ALA A 111 -31.75 12.32 4.17
C ALA A 111 -32.19 11.08 3.37
N ARG A 112 -31.33 10.06 3.33
CA ARG A 112 -31.44 8.82 2.59
C ARG A 112 -31.44 7.65 3.56
N ASP A 113 -32.32 6.69 3.34
CA ASP A 113 -32.29 5.42 4.06
C ASP A 113 -31.18 4.52 3.49
N THR A 114 -30.02 4.53 4.16
CA THR A 114 -28.83 3.80 3.72
C THR A 114 -28.33 2.78 4.75
N ALA A 115 -27.47 1.88 4.29
CA ALA A 115 -26.99 0.77 5.11
C ALA A 115 -26.12 1.21 6.29
N LEU A 116 -25.41 2.33 6.16
CA LEU A 116 -24.40 2.80 7.10
C LEU A 116 -24.63 4.23 7.63
N ASP A 117 -25.73 4.88 7.24
CA ASP A 117 -26.08 6.28 7.58
C ASP A 117 -24.91 7.24 7.31
N MET A 118 -24.26 7.11 6.15
CA MET A 118 -23.22 8.05 5.77
C MET A 118 -23.82 9.41 5.45
N GLY A 119 -23.09 10.47 5.80
CA GLY A 119 -23.53 11.84 5.54
C GLY A 119 -22.41 12.85 5.58
N PHE A 120 -22.50 13.84 4.69
CA PHE A 120 -21.62 15.00 4.68
C PHE A 120 -21.89 15.93 5.87
N TRP A 121 -21.08 16.98 6.03
CA TRP A 121 -21.21 17.96 7.11
C TRP A 121 -21.11 17.36 8.52
N GLY A 122 -20.43 16.22 8.68
CA GLY A 122 -20.34 15.51 9.96
C GLY A 122 -21.67 14.94 10.44
N GLY A 123 -22.51 14.45 9.52
CA GLY A 123 -23.85 13.96 9.81
C GLY A 123 -24.89 15.07 9.76
N CYS A 124 -24.91 15.83 8.66
CA CYS A 124 -25.88 16.91 8.42
C CYS A 124 -25.85 18.07 9.43
N ASN A 125 -24.71 18.34 10.06
CA ASN A 125 -24.57 19.47 10.98
C ASN A 125 -24.24 20.76 10.21
N PRO A 126 -25.09 21.81 10.24
CA PRO A 126 -24.82 23.06 9.54
C PRO A 126 -23.55 23.81 10.00
N ALA A 127 -23.03 23.50 11.19
CA ALA A 127 -21.76 24.02 11.68
C ALA A 127 -20.55 23.14 11.29
N GLY A 128 -20.78 21.98 10.67
CA GLY A 128 -19.76 21.07 10.19
C GLY A 128 -19.06 21.59 8.93
N VAL A 129 -17.86 21.09 8.66
CA VAL A 129 -17.20 21.32 7.38
C VAL A 129 -17.87 20.44 6.32
N GLN A 130 -18.27 21.00 5.17
CA GLN A 130 -18.99 20.28 4.11
C GLN A 130 -18.38 18.91 3.78
N ARG A 131 -17.07 18.88 3.49
CA ARG A 131 -16.34 17.67 3.07
C ARG A 131 -16.19 16.58 4.15
N LEU A 132 -16.60 16.87 5.40
CA LEU A 132 -16.52 15.91 6.51
C LEU A 132 -17.59 14.83 6.31
N LEU A 133 -17.20 13.76 5.63
CA LEU A 133 -18.05 12.60 5.38
C LEU A 133 -17.93 11.65 6.57
N THR A 134 -19.04 11.31 7.21
CA THR A 134 -19.06 10.44 8.39
C THR A 134 -19.86 9.17 8.14
N VAL A 135 -19.71 8.19 9.02
CA VAL A 135 -20.35 6.87 8.94
C VAL A 135 -20.84 6.44 10.33
N ASP A 136 -21.97 5.75 10.43
CA ASP A 136 -22.37 5.12 11.69
C ASP A 136 -21.38 4.01 12.05
N SER A 137 -20.62 4.30 13.10
CA SER A 137 -19.53 3.44 13.53
C SER A 137 -19.98 2.09 14.08
N ARG A 138 -21.21 1.98 14.60
CA ARG A 138 -21.75 0.72 15.12
C ARG A 138 -22.18 -0.19 13.98
N LYS A 139 -22.88 0.36 12.97
CA LYS A 139 -23.28 -0.38 11.76
C LYS A 139 -22.04 -0.88 11.00
N ALA A 140 -21.06 0.01 10.78
CA ALA A 140 -19.81 -0.35 10.11
C ALA A 140 -19.03 -1.45 10.86
N ALA A 141 -18.93 -1.36 12.19
CA ALA A 141 -18.27 -2.38 13.00
C ALA A 141 -19.00 -3.73 12.94
N ALA A 142 -20.33 -3.73 13.02
CA ALA A 142 -21.14 -4.95 12.97
C ALA A 142 -21.00 -5.67 11.61
N LEU A 143 -20.96 -4.92 10.51
CA LEU A 143 -20.72 -5.47 9.18
C LEU A 143 -19.29 -5.99 9.02
N ALA A 144 -18.29 -5.28 9.55
CA ALA A 144 -16.91 -5.76 9.52
C ALA A 144 -16.69 -7.04 10.37
N ASP A 145 -17.50 -7.25 11.42
CA ASP A 145 -17.47 -8.47 12.24
C ASP A 145 -17.97 -9.71 11.50
N LEU A 146 -18.62 -9.55 10.33
CA LEU A 146 -18.99 -10.67 9.47
C LEU A 146 -17.77 -11.30 8.77
N VAL A 147 -16.63 -10.62 8.71
CA VAL A 147 -15.43 -11.11 8.01
C VAL A 147 -14.66 -12.09 8.91
N PRO A 148 -14.64 -13.39 8.58
CA PRO A 148 -14.08 -14.42 9.45
C PRO A 148 -12.56 -14.29 9.60
N GLY A 149 -12.07 -14.56 10.82
CA GLY A 149 -10.64 -14.46 11.15
C GLY A 149 -10.11 -13.03 11.30
N THR A 150 -10.95 -12.01 11.08
CA THR A 150 -10.59 -10.61 11.37
C THR A 150 -10.93 -10.22 12.80
N SER A 151 -10.24 -9.21 13.30
CA SER A 151 -10.41 -8.65 14.64
C SER A 151 -10.11 -7.16 14.61
N ARG A 152 -10.49 -6.42 15.67
CA ARG A 152 -10.17 -4.98 15.76
C ARG A 152 -8.66 -4.68 15.67
N PRO A 153 -7.75 -5.44 16.32
CA PRO A 153 -6.31 -5.19 16.23
C PRO A 153 -5.74 -5.32 14.81
N ASN A 154 -6.22 -6.27 14.00
CA ASN A 154 -5.65 -6.59 12.69
C ASN A 154 -6.53 -6.12 11.52
N ARG A 155 -7.49 -5.21 11.72
CA ARG A 155 -8.27 -4.63 10.61
C ARG A 155 -8.34 -3.11 10.60
N GLN A 156 -8.54 -2.56 9.41
CA GLN A 156 -8.92 -1.18 9.14
C GLN A 156 -10.21 -1.19 8.32
N ILE A 157 -11.20 -0.41 8.74
CA ILE A 157 -12.46 -0.26 8.02
C ILE A 157 -12.36 0.97 7.11
N VAL A 158 -12.82 0.80 5.87
CA VAL A 158 -12.97 1.87 4.88
C VAL A 158 -14.40 1.86 4.35
N ALA A 159 -15.13 2.96 4.50
CA ALA A 159 -16.49 3.10 3.97
C ALA A 159 -16.49 4.06 2.76
N LEU A 160 -17.09 3.62 1.65
CA LEU A 160 -17.24 4.40 0.43
C LEU A 160 -18.68 4.88 0.30
N ALA A 161 -18.91 6.19 0.22
CA ALA A 161 -20.23 6.75 -0.08
C ALA A 161 -20.48 6.79 -1.59
N HIS A 162 -21.67 6.39 -2.04
CA HIS A 162 -22.09 6.54 -3.43
C HIS A 162 -22.38 8.01 -3.75
N SER A 163 -21.32 8.78 -4.02
CA SER A 163 -21.38 10.22 -4.27
C SER A 163 -20.24 10.68 -5.16
N SER A 164 -20.50 11.68 -6.00
CA SER A 164 -19.48 12.44 -6.73
C SER A 164 -19.00 13.69 -5.98
N THR A 165 -19.65 14.07 -4.88
CA THR A 165 -19.24 15.20 -4.05
C THR A 165 -17.94 14.87 -3.34
N TYR A 166 -17.00 15.81 -3.34
CA TYR A 166 -15.72 15.62 -2.66
C TYR A 166 -15.91 15.54 -1.15
N GLY A 167 -15.48 14.43 -0.54
CA GLY A 167 -15.36 14.34 0.90
C GLY A 167 -14.81 13.03 1.41
N GLY A 168 -14.41 13.07 2.67
CA GLY A 168 -13.75 11.99 3.38
C GLY A 168 -13.46 12.41 4.82
N ALA A 169 -13.12 11.42 5.63
CA ALA A 169 -12.69 11.63 6.99
C ALA A 169 -11.89 10.44 7.49
N GLY A 170 -10.86 10.74 8.26
CA GLY A 170 -10.04 9.82 9.01
C GLY A 170 -10.35 9.89 10.50
N GLY A 171 -9.95 8.86 11.23
CA GLY A 171 -10.26 8.70 12.65
C GLY A 171 -10.13 7.24 13.05
N SER A 172 -11.12 6.65 13.72
CA SER A 172 -11.10 5.19 13.90
C SER A 172 -11.31 4.43 12.59
N TYR A 173 -12.11 5.00 11.68
CA TYR A 173 -12.39 4.48 10.34
C TYR A 173 -11.98 5.52 9.30
N ALA A 174 -11.72 5.05 8.08
CA ALA A 174 -11.53 5.90 6.92
C ALA A 174 -12.84 5.95 6.12
N THR A 175 -13.21 7.12 5.64
CA THR A 175 -14.34 7.30 4.73
C THR A 175 -13.91 8.08 3.50
N ALA A 176 -14.54 7.81 2.37
CA ALA A 176 -14.35 8.60 1.16
C ALA A 176 -15.63 8.57 0.33
N SER A 177 -15.83 9.56 -0.53
CA SER A 177 -16.72 9.39 -1.68
C SER A 177 -16.27 8.19 -2.55
N GLY A 178 -17.11 7.68 -3.43
CA GLY A 178 -16.73 6.65 -4.42
C GLY A 178 -16.51 7.21 -5.81
N GLY A 179 -17.37 8.15 -6.22
CA GLY A 179 -17.47 8.66 -7.58
C GLY A 179 -16.75 9.98 -7.87
N ASN A 180 -16.12 10.62 -6.87
CA ASN A 180 -15.38 11.88 -7.09
C ASN A 180 -14.05 11.65 -7.85
N ALA A 181 -13.60 12.62 -8.65
CA ALA A 181 -12.34 12.51 -9.40
C ALA A 181 -11.11 12.29 -8.49
N LEU A 182 -11.10 12.92 -7.31
CA LEU A 182 -10.04 12.81 -6.33
C LEU A 182 -10.23 11.63 -5.37
N SER A 183 -11.32 10.86 -5.48
CA SER A 183 -11.78 10.01 -4.40
C SER A 183 -10.81 8.89 -4.02
N SER A 184 -10.17 8.29 -5.03
CA SER A 184 -9.20 7.24 -4.79
C SER A 184 -7.92 7.73 -4.11
N LEU A 185 -7.65 9.04 -4.15
CA LEU A 185 -6.55 9.71 -3.44
C LEU A 185 -6.94 10.07 -2.00
N ILE A 186 -8.22 10.18 -1.68
CA ILE A 186 -8.71 10.42 -0.32
C ILE A 186 -8.43 9.20 0.56
N THR A 187 -8.73 7.98 0.09
CA THR A 187 -8.53 6.75 0.88
C THR A 187 -7.14 6.60 1.53
N PRO A 188 -6.02 6.72 0.81
CA PRO A 188 -4.70 6.61 1.44
C PRO A 188 -4.43 7.76 2.44
N HIS A 189 -4.93 8.97 2.21
CA HIS A 189 -4.84 10.09 3.15
C HIS A 189 -5.59 9.77 4.47
N GLU A 190 -6.84 9.31 4.37
CA GLU A 190 -7.64 9.00 5.55
C GLU A 190 -7.12 7.77 6.31
N ILE A 191 -6.54 6.79 5.61
CA ILE A 191 -5.82 5.68 6.26
C ILE A 191 -4.54 6.21 6.96
N GLY A 192 -3.90 7.25 6.43
CA GLY A 192 -2.79 7.94 7.09
C GLY A 192 -3.17 8.41 8.50
N HIS A 193 -4.36 8.98 8.65
CA HIS A 193 -4.92 9.31 9.97
C HIS A 193 -5.28 8.06 10.77
N SER A 194 -6.07 7.14 10.20
CA SER A 194 -6.70 6.08 10.99
C SER A 194 -5.76 4.97 11.42
N LEU A 195 -4.76 4.67 10.61
CA LEU A 195 -3.75 3.65 10.86
C LEU A 195 -2.46 4.27 11.39
N GLY A 196 -1.98 5.34 10.75
CA GLY A 196 -0.69 5.97 11.05
C GLY A 196 -0.73 6.97 12.20
N GLY A 197 -1.91 7.52 12.53
CA GLY A 197 -2.02 8.64 13.47
C GLY A 197 -1.35 9.91 12.95
N LEU A 198 -1.18 10.03 11.64
CA LEU A 198 -0.68 11.24 10.99
C LEU A 198 -1.69 12.37 11.17
N GLN A 199 -1.21 13.61 11.17
CA GLN A 199 -2.04 14.82 11.23
C GLN A 199 -1.99 15.57 9.90
N ASP A 200 -2.92 16.48 9.70
CA ASP A 200 -2.96 17.28 8.48
C ASP A 200 -1.80 18.26 8.39
N GLU A 201 -1.16 18.31 7.21
CA GLU A 201 -0.07 19.24 6.88
C GLU A 201 -0.56 20.46 6.07
N TYR A 202 -1.85 20.55 5.77
CA TYR A 202 -2.45 21.75 5.21
C TYR A 202 -2.69 22.82 6.29
N ASP A 203 -2.68 24.07 5.87
CA ASP A 203 -2.55 25.28 6.67
C ASP A 203 -3.86 26.07 6.79
N TYR A 204 -5.00 25.37 6.67
CA TYR A 204 -6.33 25.92 6.79
C TYR A 204 -7.29 24.90 7.41
N TYR A 205 -8.26 25.34 8.21
CA TYR A 205 -9.32 24.44 8.69
C TYR A 205 -10.49 24.41 7.69
N ALA A 206 -11.01 25.60 7.37
CA ALA A 206 -12.00 25.82 6.32
C ALA A 206 -11.28 26.29 5.04
N ARG A 207 -11.69 25.77 3.87
CA ARG A 207 -11.13 26.22 2.60
C ARG A 207 -11.41 27.71 2.40
N GLY A 208 -10.51 28.42 1.71
CA GLY A 208 -10.62 29.86 1.46
C GLY A 208 -10.29 30.75 2.66
N VAL A 209 -10.09 30.17 3.85
CA VAL A 209 -9.74 30.89 5.06
C VAL A 209 -8.31 30.51 5.48
N PRO A 210 -7.34 31.43 5.38
CA PRO A 210 -5.99 31.19 5.89
C PRO A 210 -6.03 30.84 7.38
N GLY A 211 -5.29 29.81 7.78
CA GLY A 211 -5.11 29.46 9.17
C GLY A 211 -4.37 30.53 9.98
N GLU A 212 -4.80 30.76 11.20
CA GLU A 212 -4.12 31.63 12.16
C GLU A 212 -2.73 31.09 12.53
N ALA A 213 -1.90 31.92 13.17
CA ALA A 213 -0.59 31.49 13.66
C ALA A 213 -0.74 30.42 14.76
N TYR A 214 0.11 29.40 14.73
CA TYR A 214 0.17 28.40 15.77
C TYR A 214 0.87 28.97 17.02
N GLU A 215 0.14 29.06 18.14
CA GLU A 215 0.64 29.58 19.43
C GLU A 215 0.79 28.47 20.50
N GLY A 216 0.58 27.22 20.12
CA GLY A 216 0.66 26.07 21.02
C GLY A 216 2.10 25.65 21.36
N PRO A 217 2.26 24.67 22.26
CA PRO A 217 3.56 24.07 22.56
C PRO A 217 4.07 23.23 21.38
N GLU A 218 5.30 22.68 21.50
CA GLU A 218 5.83 21.73 20.53
C GLU A 218 4.80 20.61 20.23
N PRO A 219 4.36 20.45 18.96
CA PRO A 219 3.36 19.44 18.62
C PRO A 219 3.78 18.04 19.04
N SER A 220 2.83 17.19 19.44
CA SER A 220 3.10 15.76 19.69
C SER A 220 3.31 14.98 18.39
N SER A 221 2.79 15.48 17.28
CA SER A 221 2.90 14.84 15.97
C SER A 221 4.36 14.73 15.50
N VAL A 222 4.69 13.64 14.83
CA VAL A 222 6.07 13.35 14.39
C VAL A 222 6.52 14.17 13.20
N HIS A 223 5.59 14.64 12.35
CA HIS A 223 5.81 15.48 11.16
C HIS A 223 5.41 16.95 11.36
N HIS A 224 5.29 17.43 12.61
CA HIS A 224 5.16 18.85 12.91
C HIS A 224 6.12 19.27 14.02
N THR A 225 6.72 20.47 13.90
CA THR A 225 7.68 20.98 14.89
C THR A 225 7.75 22.51 14.94
N LEU A 226 8.18 23.04 16.07
CA LEU A 226 8.64 24.43 16.26
C LEU A 226 10.18 24.54 16.21
N LEU A 227 10.87 23.40 16.30
CA LEU A 227 12.33 23.34 16.35
C LEU A 227 12.95 23.81 15.02
N THR A 228 14.12 24.44 15.11
CA THR A 228 15.00 24.65 13.95
C THR A 228 15.63 23.33 13.51
N GLU A 229 16.06 23.24 12.25
CA GLU A 229 16.79 22.05 11.77
C GLU A 229 18.04 21.76 12.61
N ARG A 230 18.73 22.79 13.09
CA ARG A 230 19.85 22.66 14.02
C ARG A 230 19.42 22.01 15.33
N GLN A 231 18.34 22.52 15.96
CA GLN A 231 17.81 21.94 17.20
C GLN A 231 17.34 20.50 17.01
N MET A 232 16.68 20.18 15.89
CA MET A 232 16.29 18.79 15.58
C MET A 232 17.51 17.87 15.54
N ARG A 233 18.62 18.30 14.91
CA ARG A 233 19.87 17.54 14.87
C ARG A 233 20.54 17.41 16.23
N GLU A 234 20.68 18.52 16.97
CA GLU A 234 21.31 18.56 18.30
C GLU A 234 20.54 17.72 19.33
N GLN A 235 19.21 17.77 19.30
CA GLN A 235 18.32 17.06 20.21
C GLN A 235 17.97 15.64 19.74
N GLN A 236 18.36 15.27 18.51
CA GLN A 236 17.94 14.04 17.84
C GLN A 236 16.41 13.83 17.85
N ALA A 237 15.66 14.91 17.61
CA ALA A 237 14.20 14.95 17.68
C ALA A 237 13.53 14.99 16.30
N LYS A 238 12.26 14.58 16.25
CA LYS A 238 11.42 14.63 15.04
C LYS A 238 12.06 13.88 13.86
N TRP A 239 12.12 14.49 12.69
CA TRP A 239 12.64 13.89 11.45
C TRP A 239 14.12 14.21 11.19
N TRP A 240 14.93 14.48 12.21
CA TRP A 240 16.34 14.83 12.04
C TRP A 240 17.14 13.85 11.16
N ARG A 241 16.77 12.56 11.16
CA ARG A 241 17.38 11.49 10.35
C ARG A 241 17.09 11.62 8.84
N TRP A 242 16.07 12.37 8.48
CA TRP A 242 15.61 12.58 7.11
C TRP A 242 16.02 13.94 6.54
N LEU A 243 16.48 14.89 7.36
CA LEU A 243 16.88 16.22 6.91
C LEU A 243 17.95 16.17 5.82
N GLY A 244 17.62 16.72 4.65
CA GLY A 244 18.46 16.77 3.44
C GLY A 244 18.16 15.67 2.41
N GLU A 245 17.29 14.70 2.74
CA GLU A 245 16.83 13.68 1.79
C GLU A 245 15.98 14.31 0.68
N THR A 246 16.11 13.84 -0.56
CA THR A 246 15.17 14.23 -1.63
C THR A 246 13.79 13.64 -1.34
N SER A 247 12.75 14.45 -1.29
CA SER A 247 11.39 13.97 -1.07
C SER A 247 10.81 13.32 -2.33
N GLU A 248 10.18 12.17 -2.18
CA GLU A 248 9.47 11.50 -3.29
C GLU A 248 8.25 12.31 -3.76
N SER A 249 7.71 13.12 -2.86
CA SER A 249 6.64 14.06 -3.13
C SER A 249 7.15 15.40 -3.67
N GLY A 250 8.47 15.60 -3.77
CA GLY A 250 9.10 16.78 -4.39
C GLY A 250 9.93 17.62 -3.42
N GLY A 251 11.04 18.16 -3.93
CA GLY A 251 11.98 18.96 -3.14
C GLY A 251 12.85 18.13 -2.19
N VAL A 252 13.25 18.74 -1.07
CA VAL A 252 14.08 18.10 -0.03
C VAL A 252 13.37 18.17 1.32
N ILE A 253 13.56 17.12 2.13
CA ILE A 253 13.13 17.09 3.52
C ILE A 253 13.94 18.13 4.30
N GLY A 254 13.22 19.06 4.92
CA GLY A 254 13.76 20.19 5.63
C GLY A 254 12.73 20.71 6.62
N ARG A 255 12.52 22.02 6.63
CA ARG A 255 11.52 22.65 7.47
C ARG A 255 10.69 23.67 6.67
N HIS A 256 9.45 23.33 6.34
CA HIS A 256 8.54 24.14 5.53
C HIS A 256 7.43 24.71 6.41
N GLU A 257 7.24 26.03 6.42
CA GLU A 257 6.27 26.68 7.32
C GLU A 257 4.83 26.36 6.88
N GLY A 258 3.95 26.22 7.86
CA GLY A 258 2.54 25.89 7.69
C GLY A 258 2.24 24.39 7.86
N GLY A 259 1.12 24.11 8.51
CA GLY A 259 0.66 22.76 8.87
C GLY A 259 -0.26 22.84 10.09
N MET A 260 -0.91 21.74 10.49
CA MET A 260 -1.88 21.74 11.59
C MET A 260 -2.93 22.87 11.51
N TYR A 261 -3.42 23.16 10.30
CA TYR A 261 -4.40 24.21 10.04
C TYR A 261 -3.91 25.65 10.32
N SER A 262 -2.60 25.86 10.50
CA SER A 262 -1.97 27.15 10.74
C SER A 262 -1.02 27.53 9.61
N THR A 263 -1.07 28.78 9.17
CA THR A 263 -0.17 29.28 8.09
C THR A 263 1.23 29.62 8.57
N LYS A 264 1.40 29.87 9.88
CA LYS A 264 2.64 30.35 10.47
C LYS A 264 2.91 29.72 11.83
N GLY A 265 4.17 29.75 12.25
CA GLY A 265 4.55 29.36 13.61
C GLY A 265 4.63 27.86 13.86
N VAL A 266 4.38 27.01 12.85
CA VAL A 266 4.60 25.56 12.88
C VAL A 266 5.14 25.11 11.53
N TRP A 267 5.96 24.05 11.53
CA TRP A 267 6.61 23.55 10.32
C TRP A 267 6.42 22.06 10.12
N ARG A 268 6.34 21.67 8.84
CA ARG A 268 6.27 20.30 8.34
C ARG A 268 7.57 19.89 7.60
N PRO A 269 7.83 18.59 7.42
CA PRO A 269 9.08 18.08 6.83
C PRO A 269 9.26 18.36 5.34
N SER A 270 8.19 18.41 4.55
CA SER A 270 8.27 18.47 3.08
C SER A 270 7.43 19.61 2.49
N ARG A 271 7.74 19.99 1.24
CA ARG A 271 6.92 20.97 0.53
C ARG A 271 5.53 20.40 0.24
N HIS A 272 5.52 19.16 -0.25
CA HIS A 272 4.36 18.36 -0.63
C HIS A 272 4.37 17.04 0.10
N SER A 273 3.19 16.57 0.45
CA SER A 273 2.94 15.26 1.02
C SER A 273 1.48 14.90 0.77
N LEU A 274 1.13 13.63 0.91
CA LEU A 274 -0.26 13.20 0.86
C LEU A 274 -1.10 13.81 1.99
N MET A 275 -0.48 14.12 3.14
CA MET A 275 -1.17 14.80 4.25
C MET A 275 -1.34 16.31 4.04
N LYS A 276 -0.75 16.87 2.96
CA LYS A 276 -0.96 18.27 2.55
C LYS A 276 -1.85 18.40 1.32
N THR A 277 -1.48 17.71 0.24
CA THR A 277 -2.07 17.90 -1.09
C THR A 277 -2.30 16.54 -1.74
N LEU A 278 -3.57 16.22 -2.00
CA LEU A 278 -3.94 14.99 -2.72
C LEU A 278 -3.28 14.94 -4.10
N GLY A 279 -2.80 13.75 -4.46
CA GLY A 279 -2.10 13.47 -5.71
C GLY A 279 -0.62 13.17 -5.51
N TYR A 280 0.01 13.70 -4.46
CA TYR A 280 1.36 13.33 -4.05
C TYR A 280 1.37 12.10 -3.14
N ALA A 281 2.53 11.45 -3.00
CA ALA A 281 2.72 10.35 -2.05
C ALA A 281 2.93 10.86 -0.62
N PHE A 282 2.94 9.94 0.36
CA PHE A 282 3.54 10.23 1.66
C PHE A 282 4.99 10.65 1.48
N ASP A 283 5.44 11.66 2.22
CA ASP A 283 6.88 11.92 2.28
C ASP A 283 7.60 10.86 3.11
N GLN A 284 8.93 10.93 3.20
CA GLN A 284 9.73 9.92 3.89
C GLN A 284 9.42 9.80 5.39
N VAL A 285 9.07 10.91 6.04
CA VAL A 285 8.77 10.93 7.48
C VAL A 285 7.46 10.19 7.72
N GLU A 286 6.45 10.51 6.92
CA GLU A 286 5.14 9.89 6.97
C GLU A 286 5.19 8.42 6.54
N ARG A 287 5.96 8.10 5.49
CA ARG A 287 6.17 6.73 5.04
C ARG A 287 6.79 5.86 6.12
N GLU A 288 7.76 6.37 6.88
CA GLU A 288 8.33 5.63 8.01
C GLU A 288 7.26 5.26 9.06
N VAL A 289 6.38 6.22 9.38
CA VAL A 289 5.24 5.99 10.29
C VAL A 289 4.30 4.93 9.72
N MET A 290 3.95 5.03 8.45
CA MET A 290 3.04 4.10 7.80
C MET A 290 3.64 2.70 7.67
N VAL A 291 4.95 2.55 7.41
CA VAL A 291 5.62 1.24 7.43
C VAL A 291 5.52 0.61 8.80
N ARG A 292 5.82 1.36 9.87
CA ARG A 292 5.65 0.87 11.24
C ARG A 292 4.21 0.44 11.49
N ALA A 293 3.24 1.26 11.10
CA ALA A 293 1.84 1.02 11.38
C ALA A 293 1.29 -0.21 10.66
N ILE A 294 1.63 -0.41 9.38
CA ILE A 294 1.27 -1.60 8.60
C ILE A 294 1.96 -2.84 9.18
N SER A 295 3.28 -2.79 9.39
CA SER A 295 4.03 -3.95 9.88
C SER A 295 3.66 -4.34 11.31
N ALA A 296 3.17 -3.40 12.13
CA ALA A 296 2.65 -3.70 13.48
C ALA A 296 1.34 -4.50 13.48
N LYS A 297 0.63 -4.59 12.34
CA LYS A 297 -0.62 -5.36 12.19
C LYS A 297 -0.40 -6.84 11.95
N VAL A 298 0.85 -7.27 11.78
CA VAL A 298 1.22 -8.64 11.44
C VAL A 298 2.37 -9.13 12.32
N ASN A 299 2.60 -10.44 12.32
CA ASN A 299 3.81 -11.03 12.89
C ASN A 299 4.81 -11.34 11.77
N LEU A 300 6.04 -10.82 11.84
CA LEU A 300 7.05 -11.13 10.81
C LEU A 300 7.41 -12.62 10.76
N VAL A 301 7.28 -13.32 11.89
CA VAL A 301 7.40 -14.78 11.97
C VAL A 301 5.99 -15.36 11.90
N GLN A 302 5.70 -16.06 10.81
CA GLN A 302 4.38 -16.60 10.53
C GLN A 302 4.15 -17.95 11.20
N ASP A 303 5.19 -18.76 11.24
CA ASP A 303 5.21 -20.06 11.90
C ASP A 303 6.65 -20.47 12.18
N HIS A 304 6.86 -21.46 13.04
CA HIS A 304 8.19 -21.97 13.36
C HIS A 304 8.15 -23.33 14.03
N THR A 305 9.31 -24.00 14.11
CA THR A 305 9.44 -25.19 14.98
C THR A 305 8.95 -24.86 16.39
N PRO A 306 8.11 -25.70 17.05
CA PRO A 306 7.61 -25.40 18.39
C PRO A 306 8.72 -25.13 19.40
N ASP A 307 8.57 -24.07 20.20
CA ASP A 307 9.55 -23.58 21.18
C ASP A 307 9.09 -23.72 22.64
N THR A 308 7.94 -24.35 22.88
CA THR A 308 7.34 -24.51 24.21
C THR A 308 8.02 -25.58 25.09
N ALA A 309 8.92 -26.37 24.52
CA ALA A 309 9.69 -27.40 25.23
C ALA A 309 11.09 -27.57 24.60
N PRO A 310 12.09 -28.08 25.34
CA PRO A 310 13.40 -28.36 24.78
C PRO A 310 13.34 -29.35 23.60
N ILE A 311 14.19 -29.11 22.60
CA ILE A 311 14.26 -29.89 21.37
C ILE A 311 15.58 -30.66 21.28
N GLY A 312 15.55 -31.86 20.69
CA GLY A 312 16.75 -32.64 20.39
C GLY A 312 17.61 -31.99 19.30
N ALA A 313 18.92 -32.22 19.31
CA ALA A 313 19.84 -31.74 18.27
C ALA A 313 19.86 -32.63 17.01
N ASP A 314 19.04 -33.67 16.96
CA ASP A 314 18.94 -34.64 15.86
C ASP A 314 17.88 -34.25 14.80
N ARG A 315 17.59 -32.96 14.65
CA ARG A 315 16.56 -32.39 13.75
C ARG A 315 17.01 -31.15 13.00
N SER A 316 16.18 -30.73 12.06
CA SER A 316 16.16 -29.37 11.50
C SER A 316 15.24 -28.45 12.31
N VAL A 317 15.60 -27.17 12.41
CA VAL A 317 14.80 -26.10 13.03
C VAL A 317 14.54 -25.03 11.98
N TRP A 318 13.32 -24.50 11.91
CA TRP A 318 12.88 -23.61 10.84
C TRP A 318 12.02 -22.45 11.35
N VAL A 319 11.96 -21.39 10.54
CA VAL A 319 11.05 -20.26 10.68
C VAL A 319 10.43 -19.91 9.32
N ASP A 320 9.12 -19.69 9.31
CA ASP A 320 8.41 -19.08 8.20
C ASP A 320 8.26 -17.59 8.44
N THR A 321 8.39 -16.81 7.38
CA THR A 321 8.40 -15.35 7.46
C THR A 321 7.29 -14.75 6.63
N LEU A 322 7.08 -13.44 6.73
CA LEU A 322 6.35 -12.73 5.68
C LEU A 322 7.25 -12.45 4.46
N HIS A 323 6.62 -12.08 3.34
CA HIS A 323 7.27 -11.93 2.04
C HIS A 323 6.91 -10.57 1.41
N PRO A 324 7.49 -9.44 1.87
CA PRO A 324 7.20 -8.12 1.29
C PRO A 324 7.56 -8.11 -0.19
N VAL A 325 6.69 -7.54 -1.01
CA VAL A 325 6.92 -7.37 -2.46
C VAL A 325 8.17 -6.51 -2.71
N GLY A 326 8.37 -5.50 -1.86
CA GLY A 326 9.49 -4.56 -1.95
C GLY A 326 10.85 -5.10 -1.47
N GLY A 327 10.92 -6.31 -0.90
CA GLY A 327 12.19 -6.91 -0.48
C GLY A 327 12.05 -8.01 0.57
N ALA A 328 12.88 -9.04 0.46
CA ALA A 328 12.85 -10.17 1.36
C ALA A 328 13.30 -9.79 2.79
N LEU A 329 12.68 -10.42 3.80
CA LEU A 329 13.09 -10.29 5.19
C LEU A 329 14.40 -11.02 5.45
N SER A 330 15.26 -10.43 6.28
CA SER A 330 16.52 -11.03 6.72
C SER A 330 16.28 -11.99 7.88
N VAL A 331 16.96 -13.14 7.88
CA VAL A 331 17.00 -14.09 9.01
C VAL A 331 18.44 -14.31 9.44
N THR A 332 18.70 -14.12 10.73
CA THR A 332 20.00 -14.41 11.36
C THR A 332 19.82 -15.46 12.46
N TRP A 333 20.59 -16.53 12.38
CA TRP A 333 20.61 -17.59 13.40
C TRP A 333 21.79 -17.44 14.36
N LYS A 334 21.58 -17.73 15.65
CA LYS A 334 22.65 -17.81 16.65
C LYS A 334 22.53 -19.07 17.50
N LEU A 335 23.66 -19.69 17.83
CA LEU A 335 23.77 -20.75 18.84
C LEU A 335 24.64 -20.24 20.00
N ASP A 336 24.09 -20.21 21.21
CA ASP A 336 24.70 -19.64 22.42
C ASP A 336 25.26 -18.23 22.19
N GLY A 337 24.49 -17.41 21.46
CA GLY A 337 24.87 -16.04 21.11
C GLY A 337 25.87 -15.91 19.95
N ARG A 338 26.44 -17.01 19.44
CA ARG A 338 27.34 -16.99 18.28
C ARG A 338 26.56 -17.11 16.98
N THR A 339 26.75 -16.15 16.06
CA THR A 339 26.10 -16.16 14.74
C THR A 339 26.52 -17.36 13.90
N LEU A 340 25.54 -18.04 13.32
CA LEU A 340 25.76 -19.15 12.39
C LEU A 340 25.85 -18.64 10.95
N ASP A 341 26.77 -19.19 10.17
CA ASP A 341 26.92 -18.90 8.74
C ASP A 341 25.84 -19.61 7.90
N THR A 342 24.66 -19.02 7.93
CA THR A 342 23.42 -19.55 7.33
C THR A 342 22.99 -18.79 6.09
N GLU A 343 23.62 -17.65 5.78
CA GLU A 343 23.36 -16.85 4.57
C GLU A 343 21.85 -16.61 4.31
N GLY A 344 21.09 -16.29 5.38
CA GLY A 344 19.65 -16.01 5.31
C GLY A 344 18.72 -17.23 5.25
N ALA A 345 19.25 -18.46 5.42
CA ALA A 345 18.44 -19.67 5.39
C ALA A 345 17.25 -19.63 6.36
N ARG A 346 16.10 -20.12 5.91
CA ARG A 346 14.88 -20.28 6.73
C ARG A 346 14.93 -21.53 7.61
N THR A 347 15.93 -22.39 7.43
CA THR A 347 16.09 -23.66 8.15
C THR A 347 17.54 -23.90 8.52
N VAL A 348 17.78 -24.42 9.72
CA VAL A 348 19.09 -24.85 10.21
C VAL A 348 19.04 -26.32 10.61
N ASP A 349 19.97 -27.10 10.08
CA ASP A 349 20.14 -28.51 10.42
C ASP A 349 21.10 -28.67 11.62
N LEU A 350 20.57 -28.94 12.81
CA LEU A 350 21.37 -29.03 14.04
C LEU A 350 22.37 -30.19 14.03
N ARG A 351 22.08 -31.24 13.26
CA ARG A 351 22.97 -32.41 13.09
C ARG A 351 24.33 -32.00 12.51
N ARG A 352 24.36 -30.92 11.72
CA ARG A 352 25.60 -30.40 11.10
C ARG A 352 26.41 -29.52 12.04
N LEU A 353 25.81 -29.00 13.10
CA LEU A 353 26.46 -28.09 14.04
C LEU A 353 27.29 -28.81 15.11
N ARG A 354 27.15 -30.14 15.26
CA ARG A 354 27.86 -30.96 16.26
C ARG A 354 27.78 -30.36 17.67
N VAL A 355 26.54 -30.05 18.09
CA VAL A 355 26.24 -29.45 19.39
C VAL A 355 26.78 -30.34 20.52
N SER A 356 27.54 -29.76 21.46
CA SER A 356 28.13 -30.49 22.59
C SER A 356 27.08 -30.97 23.59
N PRO A 357 27.38 -31.95 24.47
CA PRO A 357 26.46 -32.29 25.56
C PRO A 357 26.17 -31.09 26.47
N GLY A 358 24.92 -30.97 26.90
CA GLY A 358 24.43 -29.85 27.72
C GLY A 358 23.27 -29.11 27.06
N THR A 359 22.72 -28.13 27.77
CA THR A 359 21.64 -27.30 27.25
C THR A 359 22.20 -26.09 26.52
N HIS A 360 21.69 -25.83 25.31
CA HIS A 360 22.10 -24.75 24.42
C HIS A 360 20.90 -23.87 24.05
N THR A 361 21.18 -22.63 23.66
CA THR A 361 20.15 -21.69 23.18
C THR A 361 20.34 -21.40 21.71
N LEU A 362 19.39 -21.83 20.88
CA LEU A 362 19.31 -21.44 19.47
C LEU A 362 18.34 -20.27 19.33
N THR A 363 18.70 -19.23 18.59
CA THR A 363 17.78 -18.14 18.26
C THR A 363 17.75 -17.88 16.76
N ALA A 364 16.58 -17.47 16.27
CA ALA A 364 16.39 -16.92 14.94
C ALA A 364 15.83 -15.50 15.07
N THR A 365 16.54 -14.52 14.53
CA THR A 365 16.08 -13.14 14.46
C THR A 365 15.67 -12.81 13.04
N VAL A 366 14.40 -12.47 12.85
CA VAL A 366 13.80 -12.02 11.59
C VAL A 366 13.69 -10.51 11.62
N THR A 367 14.26 -9.83 10.63
CA THR A 367 14.25 -8.37 10.54
C THR A 367 13.85 -7.93 9.13
N ASP A 368 13.01 -6.91 9.07
CA ASP A 368 12.74 -6.17 7.84
C ASP A 368 13.85 -5.12 7.63
N PRO A 369 14.70 -5.28 6.59
CA PRO A 369 15.82 -4.37 6.36
C PRO A 369 15.41 -3.08 5.64
N THR A 370 14.13 -2.87 5.34
CA THR A 370 13.61 -1.76 4.51
C THR A 370 14.34 -0.42 4.74
N PRO A 371 14.72 0.31 3.67
CA PRO A 371 15.32 1.64 3.81
C PRO A 371 14.28 2.70 4.24
N PHE A 372 13.00 2.38 4.23
CA PHE A 372 11.92 3.31 4.59
C PHE A 372 11.85 3.64 6.09
N VAL A 373 12.60 2.95 6.94
CA VAL A 373 12.65 3.21 8.39
C VAL A 373 14.08 3.58 8.79
N ARG A 374 14.30 4.76 9.37
CA ARG A 374 15.62 5.16 9.89
C ARG A 374 15.69 5.14 11.41
N ASP A 375 14.57 5.17 12.13
CA ASP A 375 14.55 5.14 13.59
C ASP A 375 14.97 3.75 14.14
N PRO A 376 16.09 3.66 14.89
CA PRO A 376 16.51 2.41 15.53
C PRO A 376 15.47 1.83 16.50
N ALA A 377 14.68 2.67 17.18
CA ALA A 377 13.63 2.20 18.09
C ALA A 377 12.51 1.49 17.33
N VAL A 378 12.15 2.03 16.15
CA VAL A 378 11.17 1.38 15.26
C VAL A 378 11.77 0.09 14.67
N ARG A 379 13.03 0.11 14.22
CA ARG A 379 13.72 -1.09 13.71
C ARG A 379 13.81 -2.21 14.75
N ALA A 380 14.09 -1.88 16.00
CA ALA A 380 14.17 -2.84 17.10
C ALA A 380 12.78 -3.28 17.62
N SER A 381 11.71 -2.58 17.23
CA SER A 381 10.36 -2.92 17.65
C SER A 381 9.86 -4.21 17.02
N ALA A 382 8.84 -4.79 17.63
CA ALA A 382 8.17 -5.99 17.18
C ALA A 382 7.55 -5.86 15.76
N ALA A 383 7.38 -4.65 15.24
CA ALA A 383 6.89 -4.43 13.88
C ALA A 383 7.97 -4.75 12.82
N LEU A 384 9.26 -4.52 13.12
CA LEU A 384 10.35 -4.64 12.15
C LEU A 384 11.38 -5.71 12.55
N THR A 385 11.38 -6.19 13.79
CA THR A 385 12.25 -7.27 14.28
C THR A 385 11.51 -8.23 15.20
N ARG A 386 11.67 -9.54 14.98
CA ARG A 386 11.15 -10.61 15.83
C ARG A 386 12.24 -11.63 16.10
N THR A 387 12.29 -12.17 17.31
CA THR A 387 13.22 -13.24 17.67
C THR A 387 12.45 -14.40 18.27
N VAL A 388 12.74 -15.60 17.78
CA VAL A 388 12.28 -16.87 18.38
C VAL A 388 13.49 -17.58 18.98
N SER A 389 13.29 -18.28 20.09
CA SER A 389 14.35 -18.93 20.86
C SER A 389 13.97 -20.35 21.24
N TRP A 390 14.85 -21.30 20.96
CA TRP A 390 14.68 -22.71 21.35
C TRP A 390 15.75 -23.12 22.35
N THR A 391 15.33 -23.90 23.33
CA THR A 391 16.24 -24.68 24.18
C THR A 391 16.61 -25.96 23.44
N VAL A 392 17.88 -26.15 23.12
CA VAL A 392 18.39 -27.36 22.46
C VAL A 392 19.09 -28.24 23.49
N ASP A 393 18.68 -29.49 23.59
CA ASP A 393 19.29 -30.50 24.46
C ASP A 393 19.63 -31.75 23.63
N PRO A 394 20.92 -31.99 23.30
CA PRO A 394 21.34 -33.14 22.51
C PRO A 394 21.09 -34.50 23.16
N SER A 395 20.72 -34.56 24.45
CA SER A 395 20.32 -35.81 25.11
C SER A 395 18.90 -36.25 24.72
N LEU A 396 18.08 -35.33 24.18
CA LEU A 396 16.74 -35.62 23.73
C LEU A 396 16.76 -36.22 22.33
N THR A 397 15.89 -37.22 22.12
CA THR A 397 15.67 -37.82 20.80
C THR A 397 14.40 -37.24 20.18
N THR A 398 14.50 -36.80 18.93
CA THR A 398 13.33 -36.26 18.22
C THR A 398 12.37 -37.37 17.81
N VAL A 399 11.10 -37.20 18.18
CA VAL A 399 10.01 -38.04 17.66
C VAL A 399 9.78 -37.68 16.19
N ARG A 400 9.97 -38.66 15.31
CA ARG A 400 9.77 -38.48 13.86
C ARG A 400 8.33 -38.82 13.51
N SER A 401 7.69 -37.92 12.79
CA SER A 401 6.40 -38.16 12.14
C SER A 401 6.59 -38.00 10.63
N PRO A 402 6.05 -38.91 9.81
CA PRO A 402 6.09 -38.75 8.38
C PRO A 402 5.28 -37.52 7.96
N GLU A 403 5.91 -36.62 7.23
CA GLU A 403 5.30 -35.46 6.61
C GLU A 403 5.60 -35.53 5.11
N ALA A 404 4.55 -35.51 4.29
CA ALA A 404 4.70 -35.55 2.85
C ALA A 404 5.22 -34.17 2.37
N PRO A 405 6.24 -34.11 1.50
CA PRO A 405 6.67 -32.86 0.90
C PRO A 405 5.52 -32.19 0.14
N GLY A 406 5.26 -30.92 0.39
CA GLY A 406 4.31 -30.12 -0.37
C GLY A 406 4.48 -28.61 -0.19
N PHE A 407 3.82 -27.82 -1.02
CA PHE A 407 3.72 -26.36 -0.82
C PHE A 407 2.72 -26.01 0.29
N THR A 408 3.08 -25.06 1.16
CA THR A 408 2.26 -24.64 2.31
C THR A 408 1.76 -23.19 2.21
N GLY A 409 2.43 -22.36 1.42
CA GLY A 409 2.09 -20.96 1.17
C GLY A 409 2.81 -20.45 -0.08
N HIS A 410 2.22 -19.52 -0.82
CA HIS A 410 2.85 -18.98 -2.01
C HIS A 410 2.23 -17.64 -2.45
N THR A 411 2.96 -16.88 -3.27
CA THR A 411 2.40 -15.71 -3.95
C THR A 411 1.21 -16.17 -4.82
N PRO A 412 0.06 -15.48 -4.85
CA PRO A 412 -1.08 -15.88 -5.67
C PRO A 412 -0.69 -16.11 -7.13
N THR A 413 -1.15 -17.22 -7.72
CA THR A 413 -0.84 -17.62 -9.11
C THR A 413 -1.84 -17.07 -10.13
N GLY A 414 -2.97 -16.56 -9.68
CA GLY A 414 -4.08 -16.10 -10.53
C GLY A 414 -3.90 -14.72 -11.17
N SER A 415 -2.91 -13.94 -10.72
CA SER A 415 -2.62 -12.61 -11.27
C SER A 415 -1.13 -12.51 -11.61
N PRO A 416 -0.76 -11.74 -12.66
CA PRO A 416 0.64 -11.48 -12.96
C PRO A 416 1.38 -10.84 -11.78
N VAL A 417 2.65 -11.20 -11.63
CA VAL A 417 3.57 -10.55 -10.70
C VAL A 417 4.50 -9.61 -11.46
N GLY A 418 4.86 -8.48 -10.87
CA GLY A 418 5.77 -7.52 -11.51
C GLY A 418 7.20 -8.06 -11.56
N ALA A 419 7.95 -7.71 -12.60
CA ALA A 419 9.36 -8.08 -12.74
C ALA A 419 10.30 -7.48 -11.68
N ARG A 420 9.76 -6.64 -10.78
CA ARG A 420 10.48 -6.03 -9.67
C ARG A 420 10.02 -6.51 -8.30
N SER A 421 9.20 -7.56 -8.25
CA SER A 421 8.61 -8.11 -7.05
C SER A 421 9.44 -9.26 -6.47
N VAL A 422 9.27 -9.51 -5.17
CA VAL A 422 9.60 -10.79 -4.55
C VAL A 422 8.44 -11.77 -4.76
N VAL A 423 8.74 -12.96 -5.28
CA VAL A 423 7.80 -14.09 -5.39
C VAL A 423 8.22 -15.16 -4.39
N HIS A 424 7.26 -15.74 -3.65
CA HIS A 424 7.55 -16.75 -2.64
C HIS A 424 6.82 -18.07 -2.86
N ALA A 425 7.41 -19.13 -2.35
CA ALA A 425 6.83 -20.46 -2.23
C ALA A 425 7.38 -21.17 -0.98
N ASP A 426 6.55 -21.29 0.06
CA ASP A 426 6.82 -22.01 1.29
C ASP A 426 6.46 -23.48 1.16
N THR A 427 7.08 -24.32 2.00
CA THR A 427 6.88 -25.77 1.93
C THR A 427 6.74 -26.37 3.32
N THR A 428 6.26 -27.60 3.37
CA THR A 428 6.28 -28.48 4.55
C THR A 428 7.64 -28.57 5.22
N HIS A 429 7.66 -28.85 6.53
CA HIS A 429 8.86 -28.72 7.36
C HIS A 429 9.17 -29.99 8.18
N ALA A 430 9.45 -31.08 7.47
CA ALA A 430 9.78 -32.34 8.11
C ALA A 430 11.00 -32.20 9.03
N VAL A 431 10.97 -32.94 10.14
CA VAL A 431 12.04 -33.01 11.16
C VAL A 431 13.42 -33.23 10.54
N ASP A 432 13.49 -34.06 9.49
CA ASP A 432 14.76 -34.43 8.85
C ASP A 432 15.24 -33.41 7.80
N GLY A 433 14.44 -32.39 7.47
CA GLY A 433 14.80 -31.34 6.51
C GLY A 433 13.59 -30.77 5.77
N THR A 434 13.72 -29.53 5.29
CA THR A 434 12.75 -28.88 4.41
C THR A 434 13.04 -29.22 2.94
N PRO A 435 12.02 -29.57 2.13
CA PRO A 435 12.21 -29.79 0.70
C PRO A 435 12.69 -28.50 0.01
N ALA A 436 13.70 -28.59 -0.84
CA ALA A 436 14.23 -27.44 -1.57
C ALA A 436 13.29 -26.97 -2.68
N VAL A 437 13.21 -25.66 -2.92
CA VAL A 437 12.45 -25.09 -4.05
C VAL A 437 13.40 -24.76 -5.19
N ARG A 438 13.06 -25.21 -6.40
CA ARG A 438 13.85 -24.99 -7.61
C ARG A 438 13.11 -24.04 -8.54
N TRP A 439 13.65 -22.85 -8.71
CA TRP A 439 13.07 -21.81 -9.55
C TRP A 439 13.54 -21.92 -11.00
N ARG A 440 12.64 -21.64 -11.94
CA ARG A 440 12.96 -21.45 -13.36
C ARG A 440 12.22 -20.24 -13.92
N LEU A 441 12.90 -19.49 -14.78
CA LEU A 441 12.32 -18.44 -15.61
C LEU A 441 12.40 -18.89 -17.07
N ASP A 442 11.26 -18.98 -17.75
CA ASP A 442 11.13 -19.51 -19.11
C ASP A 442 11.82 -20.87 -19.29
N GLY A 443 11.64 -21.75 -18.30
CA GLY A 443 12.24 -23.09 -18.26
C GLY A 443 13.73 -23.12 -17.90
N ARG A 444 14.42 -21.98 -17.81
CA ARG A 444 15.84 -21.90 -17.42
C ARG A 444 15.97 -21.79 -15.89
N PRO A 445 16.81 -22.62 -15.24
CA PRO A 445 17.04 -22.51 -13.80
C PRO A 445 17.56 -21.11 -13.42
N VAL A 446 17.03 -20.57 -12.33
CA VAL A 446 17.51 -19.33 -11.70
C VAL A 446 17.87 -19.58 -10.25
N THR A 447 18.83 -18.83 -9.74
CA THR A 447 19.31 -18.95 -8.36
C THR A 447 18.72 -17.84 -7.50
N THR A 448 18.34 -18.18 -6.28
CA THR A 448 17.99 -17.20 -5.25
C THR A 448 19.25 -16.62 -4.60
N TYR A 449 19.09 -15.55 -3.84
CA TYR A 449 20.19 -14.93 -3.11
C TYR A 449 20.45 -15.66 -1.77
N GLY A 450 21.72 -15.99 -1.52
CA GLY A 450 22.13 -16.71 -0.30
C GLY A 450 21.58 -18.14 -0.25
N ARG A 451 21.19 -18.61 0.94
CA ARG A 451 20.58 -19.93 1.15
C ARG A 451 19.08 -19.86 1.43
N ASN A 452 18.45 -18.74 1.14
CA ASN A 452 16.99 -18.63 1.13
C ASN A 452 16.49 -19.03 -0.26
N ASP A 453 15.88 -20.20 -0.39
CA ASP A 453 15.26 -20.67 -1.63
C ASP A 453 13.72 -20.49 -1.65
N ARG A 454 13.15 -19.93 -0.58
CA ARG A 454 11.70 -19.64 -0.48
C ARG A 454 11.30 -18.38 -1.22
N ASP A 455 12.19 -17.37 -1.21
CA ASP A 455 11.98 -16.07 -1.84
C ASP A 455 12.85 -15.92 -3.09
N LEU A 456 12.24 -15.55 -4.20
CA LEU A 456 12.91 -15.14 -5.42
C LEU A 456 12.67 -13.65 -5.67
N ASP A 457 13.73 -12.85 -5.55
CA ASP A 457 13.69 -11.43 -5.89
C ASP A 457 13.96 -11.25 -7.39
N LEU A 458 12.90 -10.97 -8.15
CA LEU A 458 12.97 -10.84 -9.62
C LEU A 458 13.85 -9.67 -10.08
N ARG A 459 14.10 -8.67 -9.21
CA ARG A 459 14.99 -7.54 -9.52
C ARG A 459 16.43 -7.99 -9.78
N THR A 460 16.81 -9.16 -9.25
CA THR A 460 18.16 -9.72 -9.42
C THR A 460 18.36 -10.43 -10.76
N LEU A 461 17.29 -10.66 -11.53
CA LEU A 461 17.31 -11.49 -12.74
C LEU A 461 17.40 -10.69 -14.05
N GLU A 462 17.37 -9.35 -13.99
CA GLU A 462 17.42 -8.45 -15.16
C GLU A 462 16.48 -8.90 -16.30
N ILE A 463 15.22 -9.18 -15.98
CA ILE A 463 14.23 -9.75 -16.90
C ILE A 463 13.96 -8.76 -18.06
N PRO A 464 14.13 -9.17 -19.33
CA PRO A 464 13.81 -8.34 -20.48
C PRO A 464 12.32 -7.94 -20.53
N PRO A 465 11.93 -6.85 -21.21
CA PRO A 465 10.52 -6.49 -21.32
C PRO A 465 9.69 -7.55 -22.06
N GLY A 466 8.60 -8.01 -21.46
CA GLY A 466 7.71 -9.02 -22.01
C GLY A 466 6.91 -9.75 -20.93
N SER A 467 6.16 -10.77 -21.35
CA SER A 467 5.51 -11.72 -20.45
C SER A 467 6.38 -12.97 -20.35
N HIS A 468 6.69 -13.40 -19.13
CA HIS A 468 7.55 -14.55 -18.86
C HIS A 468 6.83 -15.58 -17.98
N THR A 469 7.26 -16.83 -18.03
CA THR A 469 6.73 -17.89 -17.16
C THR A 469 7.73 -18.20 -16.06
N LEU A 470 7.33 -17.98 -14.81
CA LEU A 470 8.10 -18.36 -13.63
C LEU A 470 7.51 -19.63 -13.04
N THR A 471 8.35 -20.62 -12.75
CA THR A 471 7.92 -21.85 -12.07
C THR A 471 8.76 -22.14 -10.84
N ALA A 472 8.12 -22.65 -9.79
CA ALA A 472 8.76 -23.19 -8.60
C ALA A 472 8.43 -24.67 -8.48
N ARG A 473 9.45 -25.53 -8.60
CA ARG A 473 9.29 -26.98 -8.44
C ARG A 473 9.84 -27.45 -7.11
N LEU A 474 9.08 -28.27 -6.41
CA LEU A 474 9.49 -28.87 -5.15
C LEU A 474 10.43 -30.06 -5.38
N ALA A 475 11.65 -30.00 -4.85
CA ALA A 475 12.66 -31.02 -5.09
C ALA A 475 12.23 -32.39 -4.55
N GLY A 476 12.37 -33.44 -5.38
CA GLY A 476 11.99 -34.80 -5.02
C GLY A 476 10.51 -35.13 -5.25
N THR A 477 9.74 -34.20 -5.84
CA THR A 477 8.33 -34.41 -6.20
C THR A 477 8.03 -33.92 -7.63
N ASP A 478 6.79 -34.13 -8.07
CA ASP A 478 6.22 -33.54 -9.29
C ASP A 478 5.37 -32.29 -9.01
N GLU A 479 5.33 -31.79 -7.77
CA GLU A 479 4.62 -30.54 -7.44
C GLU A 479 5.35 -29.32 -8.04
N GLU A 480 4.58 -28.48 -8.74
CA GLU A 480 5.07 -27.27 -9.39
C GLU A 480 4.02 -26.16 -9.33
N LEU A 481 4.46 -24.95 -8.98
CA LEU A 481 3.70 -23.71 -9.07
C LEU A 481 4.14 -22.93 -10.31
N SER A 482 3.23 -22.15 -10.90
CA SER A 482 3.50 -21.32 -12.08
C SER A 482 2.88 -19.93 -11.93
N TRP A 483 3.63 -18.91 -12.31
CA TRP A 483 3.20 -17.52 -12.38
C TRP A 483 3.53 -16.91 -13.73
N THR A 484 2.67 -16.00 -14.19
CA THR A 484 3.03 -15.03 -15.23
C THR A 484 3.81 -13.90 -14.58
N VAL A 485 5.03 -13.65 -15.05
CA VAL A 485 5.79 -12.45 -14.71
C VAL A 485 5.55 -11.42 -15.80
N ASP A 486 4.93 -10.32 -15.41
CA ASP A 486 4.81 -9.14 -16.26
C ASP A 486 6.06 -8.26 -16.10
N ALA A 487 6.88 -8.27 -17.14
CA ALA A 487 8.06 -7.42 -17.28
C ALA A 487 7.86 -6.30 -18.31
N ARG A 488 6.67 -6.15 -18.90
CA ARG A 488 6.38 -5.08 -19.85
C ARG A 488 5.68 -3.94 -19.10
N PRO A 489 6.36 -2.82 -18.81
CA PRO A 489 5.72 -1.75 -18.08
C PRO A 489 4.59 -1.13 -18.90
N ALA A 490 3.52 -0.72 -18.22
CA ALA A 490 2.48 0.08 -18.84
C ALA A 490 3.03 1.34 -19.52
N THR A 491 2.35 1.75 -20.58
CA THR A 491 2.66 2.96 -21.35
C THR A 491 1.63 4.04 -21.10
N VAL A 492 2.03 5.29 -21.23
CA VAL A 492 1.14 6.44 -21.15
C VAL A 492 1.35 7.32 -22.37
N ALA A 493 0.24 7.69 -23.00
CA ALA A 493 0.19 8.69 -24.05
C ALA A 493 -0.31 10.01 -23.46
N TYR A 494 0.15 11.13 -24.00
CA TYR A 494 -0.37 12.45 -23.68
C TYR A 494 -1.08 13.05 -24.89
N GLU A 495 -2.12 13.82 -24.63
CA GLU A 495 -2.79 14.70 -25.58
C GLU A 495 -2.81 16.11 -24.99
N LEU A 496 -2.45 17.11 -25.79
CA LEU A 496 -2.46 18.51 -25.37
C LEU A 496 -3.48 19.32 -26.18
N SER A 497 -3.98 20.41 -25.60
CA SER A 497 -4.71 21.43 -26.37
C SER A 497 -3.84 21.99 -27.52
N GLU A 498 -4.46 22.61 -28.52
CA GLU A 498 -3.74 23.16 -29.66
C GLU A 498 -2.70 24.22 -29.22
N PRO A 499 -1.40 24.02 -29.54
CA PRO A 499 -0.35 25.00 -29.23
C PRO A 499 -0.29 26.09 -30.29
N LEU A 500 0.21 27.29 -29.91
CA LEU A 500 0.58 28.32 -30.88
C LEU A 500 1.66 27.85 -31.84
N ARG A 501 2.61 27.07 -31.30
CA ARG A 501 3.75 26.58 -32.07
C ARG A 501 4.27 25.29 -31.45
N THR A 502 4.64 24.33 -32.29
CA THR A 502 5.42 23.17 -31.87
C THR A 502 6.85 23.29 -32.39
N VAL A 503 7.83 23.14 -31.49
CA VAL A 503 9.27 23.18 -31.80
C VAL A 503 9.85 21.78 -31.63
N ARG A 504 10.53 21.29 -32.68
CA ARG A 504 11.22 19.98 -32.69
C ARG A 504 12.70 20.21 -32.91
N ARG A 505 13.52 19.81 -31.95
CA ARG A 505 14.99 19.87 -32.03
C ARG A 505 15.56 18.46 -31.85
N PRO A 506 16.51 18.01 -32.69
CA PRO A 506 17.13 16.70 -32.52
C PRO A 506 17.70 16.51 -31.10
N GLY A 507 17.42 15.36 -30.48
CA GLY A 507 17.91 15.00 -29.14
C GLY A 507 17.29 15.77 -27.97
N ARG A 508 16.24 16.57 -28.20
CA ARG A 508 15.48 17.28 -27.15
C ARG A 508 14.03 16.81 -27.13
N PRO A 509 13.34 16.85 -25.97
CA PRO A 509 11.89 16.66 -25.95
C PRO A 509 11.18 17.68 -26.85
N VAL A 510 10.03 17.30 -27.41
CA VAL A 510 9.20 18.21 -28.22
C VAL A 510 8.72 19.35 -27.33
N GLU A 511 8.79 20.57 -27.84
CA GLU A 511 8.37 21.78 -27.13
C GLU A 511 7.07 22.32 -27.73
N TYR A 512 6.12 22.65 -26.86
CA TYR A 512 4.82 23.21 -27.19
C TYR A 512 4.68 24.61 -26.58
N VAL A 513 4.46 25.62 -27.42
CA VAL A 513 4.36 27.02 -27.00
C VAL A 513 2.88 27.40 -26.90
N TYR A 514 2.49 28.02 -25.80
CA TYR A 514 1.13 28.51 -25.55
C TYR A 514 1.14 29.96 -25.11
N ASP A 515 0.08 30.69 -25.48
CA ASP A 515 -0.27 31.97 -24.88
C ASP A 515 -1.33 31.69 -23.80
N GLY A 516 -0.90 31.68 -22.54
CA GLY A 516 -1.74 31.37 -21.39
C GLY A 516 -1.84 29.89 -21.02
N ALA A 517 -3.07 29.41 -20.82
CA ALA A 517 -3.34 28.07 -20.28
C ALA A 517 -3.32 26.99 -21.37
N PHE A 518 -3.00 25.75 -20.98
CA PHE A 518 -3.14 24.57 -21.84
C PHE A 518 -3.78 23.42 -21.07
N THR A 519 -4.30 22.42 -21.77
CA THR A 519 -4.84 21.22 -21.15
C THR A 519 -4.01 20.00 -21.53
N MET A 520 -3.89 19.04 -20.61
CA MET A 520 -3.20 17.77 -20.79
C MET A 520 -4.11 16.61 -20.40
N ARG A 521 -4.30 15.65 -21.31
CA ARG A 521 -4.85 14.34 -20.99
C ARG A 521 -3.75 13.31 -20.96
N LEU A 522 -3.72 12.48 -19.92
CA LEU A 522 -2.90 11.27 -19.90
C LEU A 522 -3.82 10.05 -20.08
N THR A 523 -3.46 9.19 -21.02
CA THR A 523 -4.14 7.92 -21.25
C THR A 523 -3.14 6.80 -21.13
N ALA A 524 -3.25 6.03 -20.05
CA ALA A 524 -2.42 4.85 -19.86
C ALA A 524 -3.02 3.63 -20.55
N ARG A 525 -2.14 2.72 -20.97
CA ARG A 525 -2.46 1.42 -21.55
C ARG A 525 -1.46 0.40 -21.07
N ASP A 526 -1.97 -0.78 -20.78
CA ASP A 526 -1.18 -1.94 -20.43
C ASP A 526 -1.60 -3.14 -21.29
N ASP A 527 -0.74 -4.15 -21.39
CA ASP A 527 -1.06 -5.40 -22.08
C ASP A 527 -1.60 -6.49 -21.15
N GLN A 528 -1.66 -6.22 -19.84
CA GLN A 528 -2.36 -7.02 -18.84
C GLN A 528 -3.67 -6.37 -18.42
N GLU A 529 -4.56 -7.18 -17.83
CA GLU A 529 -5.77 -6.69 -17.18
C GLU A 529 -5.43 -5.98 -15.85
N GLY A 530 -6.23 -4.97 -15.51
CA GLY A 530 -6.08 -4.18 -14.30
C GLY A 530 -6.00 -2.68 -14.59
N ALA A 531 -6.23 -1.85 -13.57
CA ALA A 531 -6.11 -0.41 -13.76
C ALA A 531 -4.65 0.04 -13.77
N VAL A 532 -4.40 1.11 -14.51
CA VAL A 532 -3.09 1.73 -14.62
C VAL A 532 -3.14 3.14 -14.05
N VAL A 533 -2.24 3.45 -13.12
CA VAL A 533 -2.12 4.78 -12.52
C VAL A 533 -1.18 5.63 -13.36
N SER A 534 -1.67 6.73 -13.90
CA SER A 534 -0.84 7.72 -14.59
C SER A 534 -0.29 8.73 -13.59
N GLN A 535 0.98 9.13 -13.74
CA GLN A 535 1.59 10.18 -12.96
C GLN A 535 2.30 11.19 -13.86
N PHE A 536 2.37 12.44 -13.42
CA PHE A 536 3.21 13.47 -14.01
C PHE A 536 3.98 14.24 -12.96
N ARG A 537 5.00 14.98 -13.38
CA ARG A 537 5.67 15.99 -12.56
C ARG A 537 6.14 17.14 -13.43
N VAL A 538 6.22 18.32 -12.83
CA VAL A 538 6.67 19.56 -13.50
C VAL A 538 8.02 19.95 -12.91
N ASP A 539 9.02 20.16 -13.76
CA ASP A 539 10.37 20.58 -13.37
C ASP A 539 11.03 19.73 -12.27
N GLY A 540 10.66 18.45 -12.22
CA GLY A 540 11.14 17.50 -11.21
C GLY A 540 10.48 17.61 -9.84
N ASP A 541 9.46 18.46 -9.65
CA ASP A 541 8.79 18.73 -8.37
C ASP A 541 7.76 17.66 -7.99
N GLY A 542 8.24 16.45 -7.70
CA GLY A 542 7.45 15.35 -7.13
C GLY A 542 6.48 14.68 -8.09
N TRP A 543 6.31 13.37 -7.99
CA TRP A 543 5.32 12.67 -8.82
C TRP A 543 3.90 12.92 -8.30
N TYR A 544 3.04 13.41 -9.19
CA TYR A 544 1.65 13.71 -8.96
C TYR A 544 0.75 12.73 -9.73
N THR A 545 -0.20 12.12 -9.03
CA THR A 545 -1.15 11.19 -9.61
C THR A 545 -2.18 11.93 -10.45
N TYR A 546 -2.31 11.55 -11.72
CA TYR A 546 -3.24 12.12 -12.66
C TYR A 546 -4.64 11.51 -12.46
N TYR A 547 -5.65 12.38 -12.36
CA TYR A 547 -7.04 11.99 -12.13
C TYR A 547 -8.05 12.72 -13.05
N GLY A 548 -7.57 13.36 -14.13
CA GLY A 548 -8.42 14.22 -14.97
C GLY A 548 -8.51 15.64 -14.41
N TRP A 549 -9.72 16.15 -14.16
CA TRP A 549 -9.93 17.47 -13.56
C TRP A 549 -10.73 17.35 -12.24
N PRO A 550 -10.51 18.19 -11.22
CA PRO A 550 -11.14 18.02 -9.90
C PRO A 550 -12.68 17.94 -9.92
N THR A 551 -13.33 18.66 -10.85
CA THR A 551 -14.79 18.67 -11.00
C THR A 551 -15.30 17.72 -12.09
N ASP A 552 -14.41 17.10 -12.86
CA ASP A 552 -14.74 16.16 -13.93
C ASP A 552 -13.53 15.24 -14.20
N ALA A 553 -13.59 14.00 -13.72
CA ALA A 553 -12.53 13.01 -13.95
C ALA A 553 -12.31 12.69 -15.44
N GLY A 554 -13.31 12.95 -16.28
CA GLY A 554 -13.25 12.78 -17.73
C GLY A 554 -12.61 13.96 -18.44
N ALA A 555 -12.47 15.14 -17.83
CA ALA A 555 -11.86 16.31 -18.45
C ALA A 555 -10.31 16.27 -18.40
N PRO A 556 -9.62 16.88 -19.36
CA PRO A 556 -8.17 16.99 -19.31
C PRO A 556 -7.73 17.94 -18.19
N PHE A 557 -6.55 17.69 -17.62
CA PHE A 557 -5.99 18.51 -16.56
C PHE A 557 -5.54 19.86 -17.14
N ARG A 558 -6.03 20.97 -16.59
CA ARG A 558 -5.72 22.31 -17.08
C ARG A 558 -4.52 22.89 -16.32
N PHE A 559 -3.51 23.32 -17.05
CA PHE A 559 -2.36 24.06 -16.54
C PHE A 559 -2.46 25.55 -16.90
N SER A 560 -1.99 26.41 -16.01
CA SER A 560 -1.90 27.86 -16.23
C SER A 560 -0.77 28.47 -15.39
N PRO A 561 -0.26 29.67 -15.74
CA PRO A 561 0.81 30.33 -14.98
C PRO A 561 0.48 30.56 -13.50
N SER A 562 -0.79 30.80 -13.17
CA SER A 562 -1.24 31.15 -11.80
C SER A 562 -2.02 30.05 -11.09
N GLY A 563 -2.37 28.97 -11.80
CA GLY A 563 -3.32 27.96 -11.36
C GLY A 563 -4.79 28.40 -11.48
N THR A 564 -5.70 27.44 -11.31
CA THR A 564 -7.16 27.63 -11.32
C THR A 564 -7.71 27.41 -9.93
N VAL A 565 -8.48 28.36 -9.40
CA VAL A 565 -9.15 28.23 -8.10
C VAL A 565 -10.45 27.43 -8.28
N ILE A 566 -10.60 26.34 -7.53
CA ILE A 566 -11.81 25.51 -7.46
C ILE A 566 -12.05 25.19 -5.99
N ASP A 567 -13.25 25.50 -5.50
CA ASP A 567 -13.63 25.31 -4.09
C ASP A 567 -12.55 25.83 -3.12
N ASP A 568 -12.01 27.00 -3.43
CA ASP A 568 -10.94 27.69 -2.69
C ASP A 568 -9.60 26.94 -2.57
N LEU A 569 -9.34 25.97 -3.44
CA LEU A 569 -8.03 25.35 -3.66
C LEU A 569 -7.50 25.68 -5.04
N VAL A 570 -6.18 25.69 -5.19
CA VAL A 570 -5.52 26.00 -6.47
C VAL A 570 -5.05 24.72 -7.13
N TYR A 571 -5.50 24.50 -8.38
CA TYR A 571 -5.13 23.36 -9.20
C TYR A 571 -4.40 23.80 -10.47
N GLY A 572 -3.46 22.98 -10.93
CA GLY A 572 -2.82 23.16 -12.22
C GLY A 572 -2.08 24.48 -12.39
N LYS A 573 -1.44 24.98 -11.32
CA LYS A 573 -0.38 25.96 -11.50
C LYS A 573 0.82 25.26 -12.15
N LEU A 574 1.29 25.79 -13.28
CA LEU A 574 2.54 25.33 -13.91
C LEU A 574 3.73 25.97 -13.19
N GLY A 575 4.84 25.25 -13.06
CA GLY A 575 6.05 25.74 -12.38
C GLY A 575 5.99 25.53 -10.87
N ARG A 576 6.24 26.59 -10.09
CA ARG A 576 6.23 26.52 -8.62
C ARG A 576 4.81 26.25 -8.16
N SER A 577 4.62 25.10 -7.51
CA SER A 577 3.34 24.70 -6.93
C SER A 577 2.72 25.77 -6.03
N ARG A 578 1.39 25.84 -6.10
CA ARG A 578 0.50 26.69 -5.31
C ARG A 578 -0.73 25.86 -4.99
N ALA A 579 -0.96 25.56 -3.70
CA ALA A 579 -2.06 24.69 -3.28
C ALA A 579 -3.28 25.50 -2.83
N VAL A 580 -3.05 26.71 -2.31
CA VAL A 580 -4.08 27.58 -1.73
C VAL A 580 -4.00 29.00 -2.29
N PRO A 581 -5.10 29.80 -2.23
CA PRO A 581 -5.12 31.14 -2.83
C PRO A 581 -4.13 32.13 -2.23
N TRP A 582 -3.76 31.98 -0.95
CA TRP A 582 -2.81 32.87 -0.26
C TRP A 582 -1.34 32.49 -0.45
N ASP A 583 -1.05 31.33 -1.05
CA ASP A 583 0.30 31.00 -1.53
C ASP A 583 0.71 31.99 -2.64
N ASP A 584 2.03 32.09 -2.87
CA ASP A 584 2.64 32.92 -3.90
C ASP A 584 1.96 32.79 -5.28
N ALA A 585 1.22 33.84 -5.65
CA ALA A 585 0.44 33.92 -6.86
C ALA A 585 1.25 34.39 -8.09
N THR A 586 2.57 34.61 -7.93
CA THR A 586 3.44 35.03 -9.03
C THR A 586 3.28 34.04 -10.19
N PRO A 587 2.87 34.52 -11.38
CA PRO A 587 2.78 33.69 -12.57
C PRO A 587 4.14 33.15 -12.96
N ASP A 588 4.23 31.85 -13.25
CA ASP A 588 5.44 31.25 -13.81
C ASP A 588 5.29 31.11 -15.33
N TYR A 589 5.99 31.98 -16.05
CA TYR A 589 6.14 31.94 -17.51
C TYR A 589 7.49 31.33 -17.91
N GLY A 590 7.65 31.06 -19.21
CA GLY A 590 8.84 30.44 -19.76
C GLY A 590 8.68 28.93 -19.95
N THR A 591 9.82 28.24 -20.09
CA THR A 591 9.87 26.83 -20.46
C THR A 591 9.92 25.93 -19.24
N HIS A 592 8.95 25.01 -19.15
CA HIS A 592 8.83 23.98 -18.14
C HIS A 592 8.99 22.59 -18.76
N THR A 593 9.56 21.66 -17.99
CA THR A 593 9.61 20.24 -18.36
C THR A 593 8.47 19.51 -17.70
N VAL A 594 7.61 18.88 -18.49
CA VAL A 594 6.58 17.96 -17.98
C VAL A 594 7.06 16.54 -18.23
N GLU A 595 7.27 15.80 -17.15
CA GLU A 595 7.57 14.37 -17.17
C GLU A 595 6.31 13.58 -16.81
N TYR A 596 6.14 12.40 -17.41
CA TYR A 596 4.99 11.55 -17.18
C TYR A 596 5.38 10.06 -17.26
N ARG A 597 4.68 9.24 -16.47
CA ARG A 597 4.88 7.78 -16.37
C ARG A 597 3.58 7.06 -15.99
N ALA A 598 3.62 5.74 -16.02
CA ALA A 598 2.52 4.87 -15.62
C ALA A 598 2.99 3.85 -14.57
N ILE A 599 2.06 3.37 -13.75
CA ILE A 599 2.24 2.26 -12.81
C ILE A 599 1.11 1.27 -13.08
N ASP A 600 1.43 0.03 -13.45
CA ASP A 600 0.44 -1.03 -13.71
C ASP A 600 -0.02 -1.75 -12.44
N ALA A 601 -1.00 -2.64 -12.60
CA ALA A 601 -1.59 -3.41 -11.51
C ALA A 601 -0.62 -4.44 -10.89
N ALA A 602 0.40 -4.86 -11.62
CA ALA A 602 1.48 -5.72 -11.15
C ALA A 602 2.54 -4.93 -10.33
N GLY A 603 2.49 -3.59 -10.40
CA GLY A 603 3.35 -2.67 -9.68
C GLY A 603 4.60 -2.26 -10.46
N ASN A 604 4.70 -2.55 -11.76
CA ASN A 604 5.82 -2.05 -12.55
C ASN A 604 5.66 -0.56 -12.81
N VAL A 605 6.74 0.19 -12.57
CA VAL A 605 6.81 1.61 -12.85
C VAL A 605 7.44 1.82 -14.22
N GLY A 606 6.67 2.35 -15.15
CA GLY A 606 7.12 2.68 -16.50
C GLY A 606 8.21 3.75 -16.51
N ARG A 607 9.09 3.69 -17.52
CA ARG A 607 10.12 4.71 -17.72
C ARG A 607 9.45 6.07 -17.98
N ALA A 608 9.90 7.09 -17.24
CA ALA A 608 9.47 8.45 -17.45
C ALA A 608 9.82 8.94 -18.88
N ARG A 609 8.84 9.58 -19.51
CA ARG A 609 8.98 10.33 -20.76
C ARG A 609 8.71 11.80 -20.48
N SER A 610 9.08 12.68 -21.40
CA SER A 610 8.90 14.12 -21.22
C SER A 610 8.55 14.87 -22.49
N PHE A 611 7.97 16.05 -22.31
CA PHE A 611 7.85 17.12 -23.29
C PHE A 611 8.12 18.47 -22.60
N LEU A 612 8.37 19.51 -23.38
CA LEU A 612 8.54 20.87 -22.89
C LEU A 612 7.27 21.68 -23.18
N VAL A 613 6.93 22.57 -22.26
CA VAL A 613 5.88 23.58 -22.46
C VAL A 613 6.47 24.95 -22.22
N THR A 614 6.27 25.87 -23.15
CA THR A 614 6.67 27.28 -23.00
C THR A 614 5.42 28.14 -22.92
N LEU A 615 5.20 28.79 -21.78
CA LEU A 615 4.15 29.80 -21.61
C LEU A 615 4.72 31.17 -21.92
N VAL A 616 4.14 31.87 -22.89
CA VAL A 616 4.58 33.20 -23.31
C VAL A 616 4.06 34.25 -22.32
N GLU A 617 4.90 35.22 -21.99
CA GLU A 617 4.47 36.38 -21.20
C GLU A 617 3.49 37.25 -22.03
N PRO A 618 2.41 37.77 -21.42
CA PRO A 618 1.40 38.60 -22.09
C PRO A 618 1.94 39.85 -22.78
#